data_AF-A0A7V7BYT7-F1
#
_entry.id   AF-A0A7V7BYT7-F1
#
_cell.length_a   1.000
_cell.length_b   1.000
_cell.length_c   1.000
_cell.angle_alpha   90.00
_cell.angle_beta   90.00
_cell.angle_gamma   90.00
#
_symmetry.space_group_name_H-M   'P 1'
#
loop_
_entity.id
_entity.type
_entity.pdbx_description
1 polymer ?
#
loop_
_entity_poly.entity_id
_entity_poly.type
_entity_poly.pdbx_seq_one_letter_code
_entity_poly.pdbx_strand_id
1 'polypeptide(L)'
;MREIPVSIDSKLWKGQIFTGRPDAVIKKGPWHIPIEYKSSNYDEPTESHRLQLLCYCFLLEEAGFKVPYGLLQYRGKKFKIRWNKRTKGYLMQIADEALDVLSKDFPPPPLEEGDGRCYKCAYRFICKQQD
;
A
#
# COMPACT_ATOMS: atom_id res chain seq x y z
N MET A 1 4.15 -10.76 -26.15
CA MET A 1 2.99 -11.09 -25.29
C MET A 1 2.21 -9.80 -25.04
N ARG A 2 0.98 -9.67 -25.54
CA ARG A 2 0.18 -8.43 -25.43
C ARG A 2 -0.27 -8.24 -23.98
N GLU A 3 -0.15 -7.03 -23.45
CA GLU A 3 -0.76 -6.66 -22.18
C GLU A 3 -2.25 -6.46 -22.44
N ILE A 4 -3.09 -7.32 -21.84
CA ILE A 4 -4.53 -7.21 -21.95
C ILE A 4 -4.98 -6.57 -20.63
N PRO A 5 -5.51 -5.34 -20.65
CA PRO A 5 -6.13 -4.75 -19.46
C PRO A 5 -7.27 -5.68 -19.03
N VAL A 6 -7.18 -6.27 -17.85
CA VAL A 6 -8.29 -7.07 -17.30
C VAL A 6 -9.15 -6.12 -16.51
N SER A 7 -9.93 -5.34 -17.26
CA SER A 7 -10.82 -4.29 -16.77
C SER A 7 -10.12 -3.18 -15.96
N ILE A 8 -10.48 -1.94 -16.26
CA ILE A 8 -10.24 -0.78 -15.36
C ILE A 8 -11.33 -0.76 -14.27
N ASP A 9 -11.96 -1.91 -14.00
CA ASP A 9 -13.06 -1.99 -13.05
C ASP A 9 -12.51 -2.40 -11.69
N SER A 10 -12.18 -1.35 -10.94
CA SER A 10 -11.63 -1.32 -9.60
C SER A 10 -12.57 -1.99 -8.58
N LYS A 11 -12.65 -3.32 -8.64
CA LYS A 11 -13.36 -4.13 -7.66
C LYS A 11 -12.75 -3.89 -6.27
N LEU A 12 -13.61 -3.81 -5.25
CA LEU A 12 -13.17 -3.87 -3.86
C LEU A 12 -12.76 -5.32 -3.53
N TRP A 13 -11.52 -5.49 -3.10
CA TRP A 13 -10.99 -6.75 -2.61
C TRP A 13 -11.04 -6.77 -1.09
N LYS A 14 -11.58 -7.85 -0.55
CA LYS A 14 -11.63 -8.10 0.89
C LYS A 14 -10.81 -9.35 1.16
N GLY A 15 -9.80 -9.19 2.01
CA GLY A 15 -8.96 -10.25 2.52
C GLY A 15 -9.22 -10.51 3.99
N GLN A 16 -8.42 -11.40 4.58
CA GLN A 16 -8.47 -11.67 6.02
C GLN A 16 -8.07 -10.45 6.85
N ILE A 17 -7.02 -9.73 6.43
CA ILE A 17 -6.43 -8.62 7.20
C ILE A 17 -6.60 -7.28 6.49
N PHE A 18 -6.49 -7.27 5.16
CA PHE A 18 -6.59 -6.06 4.37
C PHE A 18 -7.92 -5.97 3.64
N THR A 19 -8.33 -4.75 3.32
CA THR A 19 -9.39 -4.47 2.35
C THR A 19 -8.93 -3.31 1.50
N GLY A 20 -9.18 -3.36 0.19
CA GLY A 20 -8.69 -2.32 -0.69
C GLY A 20 -9.16 -2.47 -2.13
N ARG A 21 -9.05 -1.37 -2.86
CA ARG A 21 -9.39 -1.28 -4.28
C ARG A 21 -8.14 -0.83 -5.03
N PRO A 22 -7.46 -1.73 -5.78
CA PRO A 22 -6.39 -1.32 -6.68
C PRO A 22 -6.97 -0.42 -7.79
N ASP A 23 -6.21 0.56 -8.25
CA ASP A 23 -6.67 1.42 -9.36
C ASP A 23 -6.84 0.62 -10.66
N ALA A 24 -5.96 -0.35 -10.90
CA ALA A 24 -6.10 -1.31 -11.99
C ALA A 24 -5.41 -2.64 -11.69
N VAL A 25 -5.82 -3.69 -12.40
CA VAL A 25 -5.11 -4.97 -12.43
C VAL A 25 -4.95 -5.40 -13.89
N ILE A 26 -3.72 -5.72 -14.30
CA ILE A 26 -3.44 -6.22 -15.65
C ILE A 26 -3.10 -7.70 -15.60
N LYS A 27 -3.52 -8.44 -16.63
CA LYS A 27 -3.12 -9.84 -16.80
C LYS A 27 -2.00 -9.95 -17.83
N LYS A 28 -0.89 -10.55 -17.41
CA LYS A 28 0.30 -10.77 -18.22
C LYS A 28 0.63 -12.26 -18.22
N GLY A 29 0.06 -12.98 -19.18
CA GLY A 29 0.11 -14.44 -19.21
C GLY A 29 -0.60 -15.02 -17.97
N PRO A 30 0.09 -15.80 -17.11
CA PRO A 30 -0.51 -16.33 -15.88
C PRO A 30 -0.54 -15.32 -14.73
N TRP A 31 0.13 -14.17 -14.88
CA TRP A 31 0.31 -13.21 -13.79
C TRP A 31 -0.78 -12.16 -13.76
N HIS A 32 -1.15 -11.74 -12.56
CA HIS A 32 -2.02 -10.60 -12.29
C HIS A 32 -1.21 -9.54 -11.56
N ILE A 33 -1.15 -8.35 -12.12
CA ILE A 33 -0.25 -7.29 -11.66
C ILE A 33 -1.12 -6.09 -11.23
N PRO A 34 -1.18 -5.77 -9.93
CA PRO A 34 -1.86 -4.57 -9.47
C PRO A 34 -1.06 -3.33 -9.89
N ILE A 35 -1.79 -2.27 -10.24
CA ILE A 35 -1.24 -0.96 -10.57
C ILE A 35 -1.83 0.05 -9.59
N GLU A 36 -0.97 0.89 -9.03
CA GLU A 36 -1.32 2.04 -8.19
C GLU A 36 -0.79 3.31 -8.86
N TYR A 37 -1.66 4.28 -9.12
CA TYR A 37 -1.31 5.55 -9.72
C TYR A 37 -1.09 6.63 -8.65
N LYS A 38 -0.04 7.41 -8.81
CA LYS A 38 0.27 8.56 -7.96
C LYS A 38 0.46 9.81 -8.81
N SER A 39 -0.19 10.89 -8.40
CA SER A 39 -0.07 12.19 -9.04
C SER A 39 1.23 12.92 -8.70
N SER A 40 1.91 12.53 -7.62
CA SER A 40 3.22 13.07 -7.26
C SER A 40 4.30 12.70 -8.28
N ASN A 41 5.41 13.42 -8.27
CA ASN A 41 6.57 13.20 -9.13
C ASN A 41 7.81 12.93 -8.27
N TYR A 42 7.79 11.82 -7.53
CA TYR A 42 8.95 11.40 -6.74
C TYR A 42 9.95 10.63 -7.60
N ASP A 43 11.24 10.85 -7.33
CA ASP A 43 12.32 10.14 -8.03
C ASP A 43 12.43 8.67 -7.62
N GLU A 44 11.98 8.36 -6.41
CA GLU A 44 11.86 7.01 -5.89
C GLU A 44 10.52 6.86 -5.17
N PRO A 45 9.93 5.65 -5.11
CA PRO A 45 8.72 5.46 -4.35
C PRO A 45 8.94 5.76 -2.87
N THR A 46 7.93 6.30 -2.18
CA THR A 46 7.95 6.39 -0.72
C THR A 46 7.59 5.04 -0.12
N GLU A 47 7.96 4.81 1.15
CA GLU A 47 7.57 3.60 1.88
C GLU A 47 6.05 3.44 1.94
N SER A 48 5.29 4.51 2.19
CA SER A 48 3.83 4.46 2.22
C SER A 48 3.22 4.00 0.88
N HIS A 49 3.75 4.49 -0.24
CA HIS A 49 3.30 4.08 -1.56
C HIS A 49 3.69 2.63 -1.87
N ARG A 50 4.88 2.18 -1.43
CA ARG A 50 5.29 0.77 -1.52
C ARG A 50 4.34 -0.13 -0.73
N LEU A 51 4.09 0.19 0.54
CA LEU A 51 3.22 -0.59 1.43
C LEU A 51 1.79 -0.69 0.87
N GLN A 52 1.22 0.42 0.40
CA GLN A 52 -0.11 0.41 -0.22
C GLN A 52 -0.18 -0.56 -1.42
N LEU A 53 0.81 -0.52 -2.32
CA LEU A 53 0.86 -1.47 -3.44
C LEU A 53 1.05 -2.92 -2.97
N LEU A 54 1.87 -3.15 -1.94
CA LEU A 54 2.07 -4.48 -1.37
C LEU A 54 0.76 -5.05 -0.79
N CYS A 55 -0.11 -4.23 -0.19
CA CYS A 55 -1.45 -4.67 0.23
C CYS A 55 -2.27 -5.22 -0.94
N TYR A 56 -2.20 -4.60 -2.11
CA TYR A 56 -2.91 -5.11 -3.30
C TYR A 56 -2.29 -6.39 -3.84
N CYS A 57 -0.96 -6.52 -3.78
CA CYS A 57 -0.30 -7.79 -4.11
C CYS A 57 -0.78 -8.93 -3.19
N PHE A 58 -0.89 -8.66 -1.88
CA PHE A 58 -1.41 -9.61 -0.91
C PHE A 58 -2.86 -9.99 -1.20
N LEU A 59 -3.75 -9.01 -1.41
CA LEU A 59 -5.17 -9.25 -1.67
C LEU A 59 -5.42 -10.10 -2.92
N LEU A 60 -4.64 -9.87 -3.98
CA LEU A 60 -4.71 -10.68 -5.19
C LEU A 60 -4.15 -12.08 -4.97
N GLU A 61 -3.03 -12.22 -4.25
CA GLU A 61 -2.47 -13.54 -3.90
C GLU A 61 -3.46 -14.37 -3.06
N GLU A 62 -4.08 -13.76 -2.07
CA GLU A 62 -5.06 -14.39 -1.19
C GLU A 62 -6.31 -14.86 -1.94
N ALA A 63 -6.73 -14.10 -2.96
CA ALA A 63 -7.80 -14.50 -3.86
C ALA A 63 -7.38 -15.58 -4.89
N GLY A 64 -6.17 -16.13 -4.79
CA GLY A 64 -5.67 -17.24 -5.62
C GLY A 64 -4.94 -16.82 -6.89
N PHE A 65 -4.66 -15.53 -7.09
CA PHE A 65 -3.94 -15.06 -8.27
C PHE A 65 -2.43 -15.17 -8.12
N LYS A 66 -1.73 -15.41 -9.24
CA LYS A 66 -0.27 -15.41 -9.27
C LYS A 66 0.27 -13.98 -9.44
N VAL A 67 0.84 -13.42 -8.38
CA VAL A 67 1.35 -12.04 -8.35
C VAL A 67 2.86 -12.02 -8.15
N PRO A 68 3.69 -11.80 -9.18
CA PRO A 68 5.15 -11.70 -9.00
C PRO A 68 5.62 -10.30 -8.56
N TYR A 69 4.83 -9.26 -8.81
CA TYR A 69 5.12 -7.87 -8.50
C TYR A 69 3.87 -7.00 -8.67
N GLY A 70 3.90 -5.79 -8.13
CA GLY A 70 2.99 -4.69 -8.46
C GLY A 70 3.71 -3.56 -9.19
N LEU A 71 2.94 -2.61 -9.71
CA LEU A 71 3.45 -1.44 -10.44
C LEU A 71 2.98 -0.15 -9.77
N LEU A 72 3.93 0.69 -9.36
CA LEU A 72 3.68 2.07 -8.96
C LEU A 72 3.91 2.98 -10.15
N GLN A 73 2.86 3.69 -10.57
CA GLN A 73 2.90 4.60 -11.70
C GLN A 73 2.80 6.05 -11.20
N TYR A 74 3.94 6.74 -11.21
CA TYR A 74 3.99 8.20 -11.03
C TYR A 74 3.84 8.90 -12.38
N ARG A 75 3.73 10.23 -12.35
CA ARG A 75 3.80 11.05 -13.58
C ARG A 75 5.13 10.80 -14.30
N GLY A 76 5.07 10.13 -15.45
CA GLY A 76 6.23 9.86 -16.31
C GLY A 76 7.19 8.77 -15.81
N LYS A 77 6.98 8.18 -14.63
CA LYS A 77 7.87 7.14 -14.07
C LYS A 77 7.10 5.92 -13.58
N LYS A 78 7.68 4.74 -13.78
CA LYS A 78 7.07 3.45 -13.41
C LYS A 78 8.06 2.62 -12.61
N PHE A 79 7.65 2.19 -11.42
CA PHE A 79 8.46 1.37 -10.53
C PHE A 79 7.82 0.00 -10.34
N LYS A 80 8.63 -1.05 -10.47
CA LYS A 80 8.22 -2.43 -10.23
C LYS A 80 8.58 -2.82 -8.80
N ILE A 81 7.58 -3.12 -7.98
CA ILE A 81 7.79 -3.56 -6.60
C ILE A 81 7.58 -5.07 -6.52
N ARG A 82 8.65 -5.81 -6.22
CA ARG A 82 8.64 -7.28 -6.22
C ARG A 82 7.72 -7.81 -5.11
N TRP A 83 6.86 -8.78 -5.44
CA TRP A 83 6.09 -9.53 -4.45
C TRP A 83 6.72 -10.90 -4.22
N ASN A 84 7.17 -11.16 -3.00
CA ASN A 84 7.84 -12.40 -2.62
C ASN A 84 7.80 -12.58 -1.08
N LYS A 85 8.34 -13.68 -0.57
CA LYS A 85 8.37 -13.99 0.87
C LYS A 85 8.92 -12.83 1.74
N ARG A 86 9.97 -12.13 1.30
CA ARG A 86 10.56 -11.01 2.06
C ARG A 86 9.60 -9.82 2.17
N THR A 87 9.02 -9.38 1.06
CA THR A 87 8.10 -8.24 1.05
C THR A 87 6.76 -8.57 1.69
N LYS A 88 6.32 -9.84 1.59
CA LYS A 88 5.16 -10.33 2.34
C LYS A 88 5.42 -10.30 3.84
N GLY A 89 6.56 -10.84 4.29
CA GLY A 89 6.94 -10.79 5.70
C GLY A 89 7.03 -9.35 6.23
N TYR A 90 7.65 -8.45 5.46
CA TYR A 90 7.70 -7.02 5.82
C TYR A 90 6.30 -6.39 5.93
N LEU A 91 5.42 -6.63 4.94
CA LEU A 91 4.05 -6.12 5.00
C LEU A 91 3.29 -6.64 6.23
N MET A 92 3.41 -7.92 6.54
CA MET A 92 2.76 -8.53 7.70
C MET A 92 3.29 -7.97 9.02
N GLN A 93 4.60 -7.76 9.14
CA GLN A 93 5.18 -7.11 10.33
C GLN A 93 4.57 -5.72 10.56
N ILE A 94 4.49 -4.89 9.51
CA ILE A 94 3.87 -3.56 9.61
C ILE A 94 2.37 -3.65 9.95
N ALA A 95 1.68 -4.67 9.44
CA ALA A 95 0.27 -4.90 9.77
C ALA A 95 0.08 -5.26 11.25
N ASP A 96 0.94 -6.13 11.78
CA ASP A 96 0.91 -6.52 13.19
C ASP A 96 1.19 -5.31 14.09
N GLU A 97 2.19 -4.48 13.75
CA GLU A 97 2.47 -3.22 14.45
C GLU A 97 1.27 -2.26 14.41
N ALA A 98 0.60 -2.15 13.25
CA ALA A 98 -0.59 -1.31 13.13
C ALA A 98 -1.77 -1.84 13.96
N LEU A 99 -1.98 -3.16 13.98
CA LEU A 99 -3.02 -3.81 14.78
C LEU A 99 -2.75 -3.66 16.29
N ASP A 100 -1.50 -3.77 16.73
CA ASP A 100 -1.10 -3.51 18.12
C ASP A 100 -1.46 -2.08 18.54
N VAL A 101 -1.12 -1.09 17.70
CA VAL A 101 -1.48 0.31 17.96
C VAL A 101 -3.00 0.50 18.01
N LEU A 102 -3.75 -0.12 17.10
CA LEU A 102 -5.22 -0.04 17.05
C LEU A 102 -5.91 -0.75 18.23
N SER A 103 -5.23 -1.69 18.88
CA SER A 103 -5.79 -2.42 20.03
C SER A 103 -5.78 -1.62 21.33
N LYS A 104 -5.11 -0.47 21.36
CA LYS A 104 -4.95 0.38 22.54
C LYS A 104 -6.10 1.38 22.64
N ASP A 105 -6.48 1.73 23.86
CA ASP A 105 -7.56 2.69 24.14
C ASP A 105 -7.17 4.14 23.77
N PHE A 106 -5.89 4.40 23.55
CA PHE A 106 -5.35 5.73 23.27
C PHE A 106 -4.53 5.72 21.98
N PRO A 107 -4.55 6.82 21.19
CA PRO A 107 -3.70 6.95 20.02
C PRO A 107 -2.21 6.93 20.41
N PRO A 108 -1.31 6.56 19.48
CA PRO A 108 0.12 6.65 19.74
C PRO A 108 0.53 8.10 20.04
N PRO A 109 1.62 8.31 20.80
CA PRO A 109 2.14 9.64 21.03
C PRO A 109 2.46 10.32 19.69
N PRO A 110 2.37 11.66 19.61
CA PRO A 110 2.75 12.38 18.42
C PRO A 110 4.23 12.15 18.08
N LEU A 111 4.56 12.35 16.82
CA LEU A 111 5.95 12.32 16.36
C LEU A 111 6.73 13.47 17.00
N GLU A 112 8.07 13.35 16.97
CA GLU A 112 8.98 14.37 17.46
C GLU A 112 8.64 15.78 16.95
N GLU A 113 8.86 16.77 17.81
CA GLU A 113 8.61 18.16 17.48
C GLU A 113 9.49 18.59 16.27
N GLY A 114 8.85 19.17 15.26
CA GLY A 114 9.52 19.52 14.00
C GLY A 114 9.39 18.48 12.88
N ASP A 115 8.80 17.30 13.14
CA ASP A 115 8.49 16.35 12.04
C ASP A 115 7.47 16.98 11.07
N GLY A 116 7.83 17.02 9.78
CA GLY A 116 6.99 17.61 8.73
C GLY A 116 5.61 16.93 8.59
N ARG A 117 5.45 15.69 9.05
CA ARG A 117 4.16 14.98 9.11
C ARG A 117 3.23 15.60 10.15
N CYS A 118 3.75 16.01 11.31
CA CYS A 118 2.96 16.71 12.32
C CYS A 118 2.46 18.07 11.82
N TYR A 119 3.22 18.76 10.97
CA TYR A 119 2.77 20.03 10.36
C TYR A 119 1.63 19.84 9.35
N LYS A 120 1.67 18.75 8.57
CA LYS A 120 0.66 18.44 7.54
C LYS A 120 -0.51 17.59 8.04
N CYS A 121 -0.49 17.16 9.31
CA CYS A 121 -1.51 16.29 9.88
C CYS A 121 -2.83 17.06 10.09
N ALA A 122 -3.91 16.53 9.51
CA ALA A 122 -5.25 17.13 9.66
C ALA A 122 -5.75 17.12 11.13
N TYR A 123 -5.22 16.22 11.96
CA TYR A 123 -5.59 16.09 13.38
C TYR A 123 -4.70 16.92 14.31
N ARG A 124 -3.75 17.72 13.80
CA ARG A 124 -2.77 18.47 14.61
C ARG A 124 -3.41 19.27 15.74
N PHE A 125 -4.54 19.94 15.48
CA PHE A 125 -5.20 20.82 16.46
C PHE A 125 -5.82 20.10 17.66
N ILE A 126 -6.08 18.80 17.54
CA ILE A 126 -6.63 17.97 18.62
C ILE A 126 -5.63 16.92 19.12
N CYS A 127 -4.46 16.83 18.49
CA CYS A 127 -3.39 15.92 18.87
C CYS A 127 -2.70 16.49 20.10
N LYS A 128 -3.11 16.02 21.27
CA LYS A 128 -2.48 16.37 22.54
C LYS A 128 -1.27 15.47 22.74
N GLN A 129 -0.10 16.05 23.03
CA GLN A 129 0.98 15.30 23.65
C GLN A 129 0.44 14.74 24.98
N GLN A 130 0.64 13.45 25.21
CA GLN A 130 0.41 12.88 26.53
C GLN A 130 1.66 13.23 27.36
N ASP A 131 1.45 13.85 28.52
CA ASP A 131 2.50 14.15 29.51
C ASP A 131 3.13 12.86 30.07
#